data_AF-A0A4D4LRS1-F1
#
_entry.id   AF-A0A4D4LRS1-F1
#
_cell.length_a   1.000
_cell.length_b   1.000
_cell.length_c   1.000
_cell.angle_alpha   90.00
_cell.angle_beta   90.00
_cell.angle_gamma   90.00
#
_symmetry.space_group_name_H-M   'P 1'
#
loop_
_entity.id
_entity.type
_entity.pdbx_description
1 polymer ?
#
loop_
_entity_poly.entity_id
_entity_poly.type
_entity_poly.pdbx_seq_one_letter_code
_entity_poly.pdbx_strand_id
1 'polypeptide(L)'
;MTDQLRLMAVHAHPDDESSKGAATMAKYVSEGVDVLVVTCTGGERGSILNPKLQGDKYIEEHIHEVRKKEMDEAREILGVKQEWLGFVDSGLPEGDPLPPLPEGCFALEDIDKAAGELVKQIRSFRPQVITTYDENGGYPHPDHIMTHQISMVAFDGAADTEKYPESEYGPAFQPQKLYYNQGFNRPRTEALHHAMLDRGLESPYGEWLKRWDEFQRAERTLTTHVPCAEFYEIRDKALIAHATQIDPDGGWFKVPMEIQKKVWPTEEYELAKSLVDTSLPEDDLFAGIR
;
A
#
# COMPACT_ATOMS: atom_id res chain seq x y z
N MET A 1 5.94 17.62 -25.52
CA MET A 1 4.80 17.79 -24.61
C MET A 1 5.09 16.84 -23.47
N THR A 2 5.39 17.36 -22.28
CA THR A 2 5.59 16.49 -21.12
C THR A 2 4.22 15.95 -20.75
N ASP A 3 3.96 14.69 -21.07
CA ASP A 3 2.75 14.00 -20.62
C ASP A 3 2.69 14.13 -19.09
N GLN A 4 1.53 14.51 -18.57
CA GLN A 4 1.25 14.57 -17.13
C GLN A 4 1.72 13.26 -16.48
N LEU A 5 2.61 13.35 -15.48
CA LEU A 5 3.06 12.18 -14.71
C LEU A 5 1.92 11.67 -13.85
N ARG A 6 1.81 10.34 -13.75
CA ARG A 6 0.73 9.62 -13.10
C ARG A 6 1.25 8.40 -12.35
N LEU A 7 0.91 8.33 -11.07
CA LEU A 7 1.20 7.22 -10.17
C LEU A 7 -0.10 6.53 -9.78
N MET A 8 -0.15 5.21 -9.89
CA MET A 8 -1.24 4.40 -9.34
C MET A 8 -0.72 3.54 -8.19
N ALA A 9 -1.30 3.69 -7.01
CA ALA A 9 -1.04 2.84 -5.85
C ALA A 9 -2.19 1.85 -5.68
N VAL A 10 -1.91 0.55 -5.79
CA VAL A 10 -2.94 -0.51 -5.70
C VAL A 10 -2.86 -1.17 -4.33
N HIS A 11 -3.95 -1.09 -3.58
CA HIS A 11 -4.06 -1.55 -2.21
C HIS A 11 -5.28 -2.43 -2.00
N ALA A 12 -5.20 -3.34 -1.03
CA ALA A 12 -6.27 -4.27 -0.72
C ALA A 12 -7.40 -3.56 0.04
N HIS A 13 -7.08 -2.85 1.14
CA HIS A 13 -8.06 -2.28 2.06
C HIS A 13 -7.89 -0.77 2.25
N PRO A 14 -8.89 -0.08 2.80
CA PRO A 14 -8.73 1.26 3.35
C PRO A 14 -7.81 1.22 4.55
N ASP A 15 -6.78 2.09 4.59
CA ASP A 15 -5.67 2.23 5.55
C ASP A 15 -4.30 1.81 4.99
N ASP A 16 -4.31 0.92 4.00
CA ASP A 16 -3.10 0.38 3.40
C ASP A 16 -2.32 1.49 2.68
N GLU A 17 -3.03 2.40 2.02
CA GLU A 17 -2.46 3.55 1.30
C GLU A 17 -1.79 4.55 2.25
N SER A 18 -2.33 4.66 3.47
CA SER A 18 -1.82 5.56 4.51
C SER A 18 -0.65 4.95 5.28
N SER A 19 -0.52 3.62 5.27
CA SER A 19 0.58 2.90 5.93
C SER A 19 1.72 2.52 4.98
N LYS A 20 1.49 2.49 3.66
CA LYS A 20 2.44 1.99 2.65
C LYS A 20 2.55 2.98 1.48
N GLY A 21 3.50 3.91 1.59
CA GLY A 21 3.84 4.84 0.51
C GLY A 21 3.15 6.21 0.59
N ALA A 22 2.48 6.53 1.71
CA ALA A 22 1.70 7.76 1.83
C ALA A 22 2.57 9.04 1.78
N ALA A 23 3.77 9.02 2.35
CA ALA A 23 4.65 10.19 2.29
C ALA A 23 5.16 10.43 0.86
N THR A 24 5.45 9.35 0.13
CA THR A 24 5.80 9.37 -1.28
C THR A 24 4.66 9.87 -2.15
N MET A 25 3.43 9.41 -1.92
CA MET A 25 2.26 9.90 -2.63
C MET A 25 2.04 11.40 -2.39
N ALA A 26 2.09 11.86 -1.14
CA ALA A 26 1.95 13.27 -0.80
C ALA A 26 3.06 14.14 -1.44
N LYS A 27 4.30 13.64 -1.47
CA LYS A 27 5.40 14.27 -2.20
C LYS A 27 5.08 14.43 -3.68
N TYR A 28 4.66 13.37 -4.36
CA TYR A 28 4.34 13.43 -5.78
C TYR A 28 3.15 14.34 -6.10
N VAL A 29 2.12 14.35 -5.25
CA VAL A 29 1.02 15.32 -5.35
C VAL A 29 1.56 16.75 -5.27
N SER A 30 2.49 17.04 -4.34
CA SER A 30 3.11 18.37 -4.21
C SER A 30 3.96 18.77 -5.42
N GLU A 31 4.49 17.80 -6.16
CA GLU A 31 5.24 17.98 -7.41
C GLU A 31 4.31 18.08 -8.64
N GLY A 32 3.00 17.99 -8.46
CA GLY A 32 2.01 18.07 -9.54
C GLY A 32 1.82 16.75 -10.30
N VAL A 33 2.27 15.62 -9.76
CA VAL A 33 1.93 14.28 -10.29
C VAL A 33 0.46 13.97 -9.97
N ASP A 34 -0.25 13.38 -10.93
CA ASP A 34 -1.61 12.89 -10.69
C ASP A 34 -1.50 11.53 -9.98
N VAL A 35 -2.05 11.41 -8.77
CA VAL A 35 -1.92 10.19 -7.97
C VAL A 35 -3.30 9.58 -7.76
N LEU A 36 -3.43 8.30 -8.09
CA LEU A 36 -4.64 7.51 -7.90
C LEU A 36 -4.37 6.31 -6.98
N VAL A 37 -5.13 6.20 -5.90
CA VAL A 37 -5.21 4.99 -5.08
C VAL A 37 -6.33 4.11 -5.62
N VAL A 38 -6.04 2.86 -5.92
CA VAL A 38 -7.05 1.84 -6.25
C VAL A 38 -7.18 0.90 -5.06
N THR A 39 -8.35 0.85 -4.45
CA THR A 39 -8.64 0.01 -3.27
C THR A 39 -9.48 -1.19 -3.68
N CYS A 40 -9.01 -2.41 -3.43
CA CYS A 40 -9.66 -3.63 -3.92
C CYS A 40 -10.98 -3.92 -3.19
N THR A 41 -11.01 -3.79 -1.85
CA THR A 41 -12.14 -4.19 -0.99
C THR A 41 -12.55 -3.08 -0.03
N GLY A 42 -13.71 -3.23 0.63
CA GLY A 42 -14.22 -2.28 1.64
C GLY A 42 -13.64 -2.45 3.04
N GLY A 43 -12.82 -3.48 3.28
CA GLY A 43 -12.28 -3.82 4.61
C GLY A 43 -13.34 -4.30 5.61
N GLU A 44 -14.51 -4.73 5.13
CA GLU A 44 -15.66 -5.00 5.99
C GLU A 44 -15.55 -6.19 6.93
N ARG A 45 -14.55 -7.07 6.71
CA ARG A 45 -14.28 -8.21 7.59
C ARG A 45 -13.13 -7.94 8.54
N GLY A 46 -12.49 -6.77 8.44
CA GLY A 46 -11.50 -6.32 9.39
C GLY A 46 -12.11 -5.97 10.76
N SER A 47 -11.39 -6.32 11.83
CA SER A 47 -11.75 -5.93 13.19
C SER A 47 -11.60 -4.43 13.42
N ILE A 48 -12.26 -3.91 14.47
CA ILE A 48 -11.98 -2.57 15.00
C ILE A 48 -10.74 -2.70 15.90
N LEU A 49 -9.61 -2.14 15.46
CA LEU A 49 -8.32 -2.26 16.15
C LEU A 49 -8.10 -1.13 17.16
N ASN A 50 -8.76 0.01 17.00
CA ASN A 50 -8.70 1.09 17.97
C ASN A 50 -9.50 0.73 19.23
N PRO A 51 -8.85 0.53 20.40
CA PRO A 51 -9.53 0.10 21.63
C PRO A 51 -10.60 1.08 22.11
N LYS A 52 -10.50 2.36 21.75
CA LYS A 52 -11.47 3.39 22.13
C LYS A 52 -12.80 3.28 21.40
N LEU A 53 -12.83 2.55 20.27
CA LEU A 53 -14.00 2.38 19.42
C LEU A 53 -14.59 0.97 19.48
N GLN A 54 -13.90 0.03 20.14
CA GLN A 54 -14.41 -1.34 20.31
C GLN A 54 -15.69 -1.36 21.15
N GLY A 55 -16.69 -2.14 20.70
CA GLY A 55 -17.99 -2.24 21.36
C GLY A 55 -18.96 -1.08 21.06
N ASP A 56 -18.59 -0.14 20.19
CA ASP A 56 -19.52 0.85 19.66
C ASP A 56 -20.45 0.20 18.63
N LYS A 57 -21.73 0.06 19.00
CA LYS A 57 -22.74 -0.60 18.17
C LYS A 57 -22.95 0.09 16.83
N TYR A 58 -22.89 1.42 16.78
CA TYR A 58 -23.10 2.13 15.53
C TYR A 58 -21.96 1.83 14.56
N ILE A 59 -20.71 1.84 15.05
CA ILE A 59 -19.55 1.51 14.20
C ILE A 59 -19.64 0.06 13.72
N GLU A 60 -19.97 -0.88 14.60
CA GLU A 60 -20.10 -2.30 14.24
C GLU A 60 -21.21 -2.55 13.21
N GLU A 61 -22.37 -1.91 13.35
CA GLU A 61 -23.51 -2.05 12.42
C GLU A 61 -23.28 -1.32 11.09
N HIS A 62 -22.43 -0.29 11.05
CA HIS A 62 -22.22 0.58 9.89
C HIS A 62 -20.77 0.60 9.38
N ILE A 63 -20.00 -0.47 9.61
CA ILE A 63 -18.54 -0.48 9.35
C ILE A 63 -18.14 -0.08 7.92
N HIS A 64 -18.91 -0.48 6.91
CA HIS A 64 -18.67 -0.09 5.52
C HIS A 64 -18.76 1.43 5.31
N GLU A 65 -19.79 2.07 5.87
CA GLU A 65 -19.99 3.51 5.74
C GLU A 65 -18.94 4.29 6.53
N VAL A 66 -18.53 3.76 7.69
CA VAL A 66 -17.48 4.35 8.52
C VAL A 66 -16.15 4.30 7.77
N ARG A 67 -15.69 3.12 7.34
CA ARG A 67 -14.41 2.97 6.61
C ARG A 67 -14.38 3.73 5.30
N LYS A 68 -15.53 3.86 4.61
CA LYS A 68 -15.62 4.73 3.42
C LYS A 68 -15.37 6.20 3.78
N LYS A 69 -15.92 6.70 4.89
CA LYS A 69 -15.67 8.09 5.35
C LYS A 69 -14.23 8.28 5.79
N GLU A 70 -13.65 7.30 6.46
CA GLU A 70 -12.23 7.28 6.85
C GLU A 70 -11.32 7.37 5.61
N MET A 71 -11.59 6.55 4.59
CA MET A 71 -10.89 6.62 3.29
C MET A 71 -11.09 7.96 2.58
N ASP A 72 -12.33 8.49 2.60
CA ASP A 72 -12.65 9.81 2.03
C ASP A 72 -11.85 10.92 2.75
N GLU A 73 -11.66 10.86 4.07
CA GLU A 73 -10.83 11.82 4.79
C GLU A 73 -9.34 11.64 4.50
N ALA A 74 -8.83 10.40 4.50
CA ALA A 74 -7.43 10.10 4.21
C ALA A 74 -7.01 10.57 2.81
N ARG A 75 -7.83 10.33 1.77
CA ARG A 75 -7.51 10.76 0.41
C ARG A 75 -7.47 12.29 0.26
N GLU A 76 -8.32 13.02 0.98
CA GLU A 76 -8.30 14.50 0.99
C GLU A 76 -7.07 15.04 1.72
N ILE A 77 -6.63 14.39 2.81
CA ILE A 77 -5.39 14.74 3.52
C ILE A 77 -4.16 14.52 2.63
N LEU A 78 -4.11 13.39 1.91
CA LEU A 78 -3.01 13.06 1.01
C LEU A 78 -3.05 13.86 -0.30
N GLY A 79 -4.21 14.42 -0.66
CA GLY A 79 -4.44 15.10 -1.94
C GLY A 79 -4.47 14.15 -3.14
N VAL A 80 -4.84 12.88 -2.92
CA VAL A 80 -4.88 11.84 -3.95
C VAL A 80 -6.31 11.58 -4.41
N LYS A 81 -6.46 11.04 -5.61
CA LYS A 81 -7.72 10.44 -6.07
C LYS A 81 -7.83 9.01 -5.52
N GLN A 82 -9.05 8.49 -5.44
CA GLN A 82 -9.29 7.12 -5.03
C GLN A 82 -10.41 6.48 -5.85
N GLU A 83 -10.25 5.20 -6.20
CA GLU A 83 -11.25 4.38 -6.88
C GLU A 83 -11.36 3.00 -6.22
N TRP A 84 -12.57 2.47 -6.11
CA TRP A 84 -12.83 1.13 -5.57
C TRP A 84 -12.91 0.11 -6.71
N LEU A 85 -12.27 -1.06 -6.58
CA LEU A 85 -12.55 -2.19 -7.49
C LEU A 85 -13.85 -2.91 -7.12
N GLY A 86 -14.26 -2.84 -5.85
CA GLY A 86 -15.57 -3.31 -5.40
C GLY A 86 -15.64 -4.80 -5.06
N PHE A 87 -14.50 -5.44 -4.77
CA PHE A 87 -14.48 -6.82 -4.27
C PHE A 87 -14.83 -6.90 -2.78
N VAL A 88 -15.24 -8.08 -2.33
CA VAL A 88 -15.60 -8.36 -0.94
C VAL A 88 -14.33 -8.76 -0.16
N ASP A 89 -14.09 -8.12 0.98
CA ASP A 89 -12.96 -8.42 1.87
C ASP A 89 -12.95 -9.91 2.26
N SER A 90 -11.79 -10.56 2.20
CA SER A 90 -11.61 -11.96 2.58
C SER A 90 -11.56 -12.17 4.08
N GLY A 91 -11.14 -11.15 4.83
CA GLY A 91 -10.74 -11.24 6.22
C GLY A 91 -9.40 -11.98 6.39
N LEU A 92 -8.87 -11.90 7.60
CA LEU A 92 -7.67 -12.63 7.99
C LEU A 92 -8.10 -13.92 8.72
N PRO A 93 -7.89 -15.13 8.14
CA PRO A 93 -8.23 -16.37 8.82
C PRO A 93 -7.33 -16.58 10.05
N GLU A 94 -7.93 -17.02 11.15
CA GLU A 94 -7.23 -17.34 12.40
C GLU A 94 -7.56 -18.78 12.85
N GLY A 95 -6.57 -19.47 13.44
CA GLY A 95 -6.70 -20.84 13.93
C GLY A 95 -5.63 -21.80 13.39
N ASP A 96 -5.59 -23.02 13.93
CA ASP A 96 -4.76 -24.11 13.42
C ASP A 96 -5.54 -25.44 13.40
N PRO A 97 -5.88 -26.00 12.22
CA PRO A 97 -5.60 -25.46 10.88
C PRO A 97 -6.42 -24.20 10.59
N LEU A 98 -5.96 -23.39 9.63
CA LEU A 98 -6.71 -22.22 9.16
C LEU A 98 -8.05 -22.65 8.54
N PRO A 99 -9.15 -21.96 8.86
CA PRO A 99 -10.44 -22.20 8.21
C PRO A 99 -10.38 -21.84 6.72
N PRO A 100 -11.27 -22.40 5.88
CA PRO A 100 -11.41 -21.96 4.50
C PRO A 100 -11.85 -20.49 4.45
N LEU A 101 -11.42 -19.79 3.40
CA LEU A 101 -11.87 -18.42 3.14
C LEU A 101 -13.38 -18.42 2.83
N PRO A 102 -14.13 -17.36 3.20
CA PRO A 102 -15.56 -17.34 2.94
C PRO A 102 -15.87 -17.20 1.45
N GLU A 103 -16.93 -17.86 0.98
CA GLU A 103 -17.34 -17.85 -0.42
C GLU A 103 -17.58 -16.43 -0.96
N GLY A 104 -17.16 -16.19 -2.21
CA GLY A 104 -17.35 -14.92 -2.92
C GLY A 104 -16.46 -13.78 -2.40
N CYS A 105 -15.41 -14.08 -1.64
CA CYS A 105 -14.43 -13.08 -1.25
C CYS A 105 -13.33 -12.87 -2.29
N PHE A 106 -12.67 -11.73 -2.22
CA PHE A 106 -11.71 -11.27 -3.21
C PHE A 106 -10.59 -12.28 -3.47
N ALA A 107 -10.00 -12.88 -2.43
CA ALA A 107 -8.93 -13.85 -2.57
C ALA A 107 -9.36 -15.19 -3.21
N LEU A 108 -10.66 -15.42 -3.44
CA LEU A 108 -11.19 -16.58 -4.15
C LEU A 108 -11.68 -16.24 -5.57
N GLU A 109 -11.62 -14.98 -5.99
CA GLU A 109 -12.00 -14.57 -7.33
C GLU A 109 -11.07 -15.16 -8.40
N ASP A 110 -11.59 -15.27 -9.63
CA ASP A 110 -10.75 -15.62 -10.78
C ASP A 110 -9.74 -14.50 -11.06
N ILE A 111 -8.45 -14.82 -11.00
CA ILE A 111 -7.36 -13.84 -11.09
C ILE A 111 -7.42 -13.04 -12.40
N ASP A 112 -7.72 -13.68 -13.53
CA ASP A 112 -7.73 -13.00 -14.83
C ASP A 112 -8.90 -12.02 -14.96
N LYS A 113 -10.08 -12.39 -14.45
CA LYS A 113 -11.24 -11.50 -14.36
C LYS A 113 -11.00 -10.34 -13.39
N ALA A 114 -10.47 -10.63 -12.20
CA ALA A 114 -10.20 -9.60 -11.20
C ALA A 114 -9.13 -8.61 -11.68
N ALA A 115 -8.07 -9.11 -12.34
CA ALA A 115 -7.07 -8.28 -13.01
C ALA A 115 -7.68 -7.44 -14.15
N GLY A 116 -8.71 -7.95 -14.83
CA GLY A 116 -9.45 -7.19 -15.85
C GLY A 116 -10.07 -5.89 -15.30
N GLU A 117 -10.61 -5.90 -14.09
CA GLU A 117 -11.12 -4.68 -13.45
C GLU A 117 -10.01 -3.67 -13.17
N LEU A 118 -8.82 -4.13 -12.75
CA LEU A 118 -7.66 -3.28 -12.60
C LEU A 118 -7.12 -2.76 -13.96
N VAL A 119 -7.19 -3.57 -15.03
CA VAL A 119 -6.82 -3.12 -16.39
C VAL A 119 -7.70 -1.97 -16.85
N LYS A 120 -9.01 -1.97 -16.54
CA LYS A 120 -9.90 -0.82 -16.84
C LYS A 120 -9.39 0.46 -16.15
N GLN A 121 -9.01 0.36 -14.88
CA GLN A 121 -8.46 1.50 -14.13
C GLN A 121 -7.13 1.97 -14.73
N ILE A 122 -6.22 1.03 -15.06
CA ILE A 122 -4.93 1.34 -15.70
C ILE A 122 -5.14 2.04 -17.04
N ARG A 123 -6.04 1.56 -17.89
CA ARG A 123 -6.27 2.12 -19.23
C ARG A 123 -6.98 3.48 -19.19
N SER A 124 -7.88 3.67 -18.22
CA SER A 124 -8.56 4.93 -17.98
C SER A 124 -7.59 5.99 -17.46
N PHE A 125 -6.84 5.68 -16.41
CA PHE A 125 -5.95 6.61 -15.73
C PHE A 125 -4.61 6.81 -16.46
N ARG A 126 -4.11 5.76 -17.12
CA ARG A 126 -2.82 5.69 -17.82
C ARG A 126 -1.61 6.02 -16.91
N PRO A 127 -1.40 5.29 -15.79
CA PRO A 127 -0.29 5.51 -14.87
C PRO A 127 1.04 5.07 -15.45
N GLN A 128 2.08 5.90 -15.40
CA GLN A 128 3.41 5.42 -15.82
C GLN A 128 4.07 4.53 -14.77
N VAL A 129 3.72 4.74 -13.50
CA VAL A 129 4.25 4.00 -12.36
C VAL A 129 3.10 3.35 -11.59
N ILE A 130 3.28 2.09 -11.22
CA ILE A 130 2.39 1.36 -10.31
C ILE A 130 3.15 0.96 -9.05
N THR A 131 2.55 1.12 -7.87
CA THR A 131 3.02 0.52 -6.61
C THR A 131 2.00 -0.50 -6.10
N THR A 132 2.48 -1.61 -5.53
CA THR A 132 1.63 -2.70 -5.00
C THR A 132 2.41 -3.50 -3.93
N TYR A 133 1.91 -4.67 -3.54
CA TYR A 133 2.59 -5.56 -2.60
C TYR A 133 3.58 -6.50 -3.28
N ASP A 134 4.53 -7.02 -2.51
CA ASP A 134 5.34 -8.16 -2.93
C ASP A 134 4.52 -9.46 -2.95
N GLU A 135 5.12 -10.57 -3.39
CA GLU A 135 4.43 -11.86 -3.52
C GLU A 135 3.96 -12.46 -2.18
N ASN A 136 4.41 -11.89 -1.05
CA ASN A 136 3.99 -12.28 0.29
C ASN A 136 2.92 -11.35 0.86
N GLY A 137 2.48 -10.32 0.12
CA GLY A 137 1.53 -9.31 0.58
C GLY A 137 2.10 -8.31 1.61
N GLY A 138 3.42 -8.30 1.82
CA GLY A 138 4.07 -7.67 2.99
C GLY A 138 3.90 -8.47 4.28
N TYR A 139 2.65 -8.81 4.64
CA TYR A 139 2.27 -9.81 5.63
C TYR A 139 1.20 -10.74 5.02
N PRO A 140 1.00 -11.96 5.54
CA PRO A 140 0.28 -13.03 4.84
C PRO A 140 -1.26 -12.86 4.85
N HIS A 141 -1.76 -11.66 4.57
CA HIS A 141 -3.19 -11.42 4.33
C HIS A 141 -3.57 -11.95 2.93
N PRO A 142 -4.63 -12.77 2.81
CA PRO A 142 -5.08 -13.30 1.52
C PRO A 142 -5.30 -12.22 0.47
N ASP A 143 -5.94 -11.11 0.86
CA ASP A 143 -6.22 -10.02 -0.09
C ASP A 143 -4.97 -9.26 -0.53
N HIS A 144 -3.92 -9.16 0.30
CA HIS A 144 -2.68 -8.51 -0.15
C HIS A 144 -1.97 -9.35 -1.20
N ILE A 145 -1.99 -10.68 -1.02
CA ILE A 145 -1.47 -11.64 -2.00
C ILE A 145 -2.29 -11.58 -3.28
N MET A 146 -3.62 -11.53 -3.20
CA MET A 146 -4.48 -11.38 -4.37
C MET A 146 -4.26 -10.04 -5.08
N THR A 147 -4.14 -8.93 -4.33
CA THR A 147 -3.81 -7.61 -4.90
C THR A 147 -2.47 -7.64 -5.62
N HIS A 148 -1.44 -8.28 -5.06
CA HIS A 148 -0.18 -8.52 -5.76
C HIS A 148 -0.41 -9.28 -7.07
N GLN A 149 -1.09 -10.43 -7.02
CA GLN A 149 -1.32 -11.28 -8.19
C GLN A 149 -2.04 -10.52 -9.31
N ILE A 150 -3.15 -9.85 -9.00
CA ILE A 150 -3.90 -9.09 -10.02
C ILE A 150 -3.10 -7.89 -10.54
N SER A 151 -2.27 -7.26 -9.71
CA SER A 151 -1.41 -6.14 -10.14
C SER A 151 -0.36 -6.61 -11.15
N MET A 152 0.23 -7.78 -10.92
CA MET A 152 1.21 -8.37 -11.83
C MET A 152 0.58 -8.77 -13.17
N VAL A 153 -0.60 -9.40 -13.12
CA VAL A 153 -1.36 -9.79 -14.33
C VAL A 153 -1.84 -8.56 -15.10
N ALA A 154 -2.36 -7.55 -14.39
CA ALA A 154 -2.85 -6.32 -15.02
C ALA A 154 -1.71 -5.52 -15.65
N PHE A 155 -0.54 -5.43 -15.01
CA PHE A 155 0.63 -4.74 -15.60
C PHE A 155 1.06 -5.39 -16.92
N ASP A 156 1.16 -6.72 -16.97
CA ASP A 156 1.56 -7.43 -18.19
C ASP A 156 0.47 -7.41 -19.27
N GLY A 157 -0.80 -7.45 -18.86
CA GLY A 157 -1.94 -7.50 -19.77
C GLY A 157 -2.48 -6.13 -20.21
N ALA A 158 -2.03 -5.03 -19.61
CA ALA A 158 -2.62 -3.71 -19.87
C ALA A 158 -2.54 -3.27 -21.34
N ALA A 159 -1.53 -3.71 -22.08
CA ALA A 159 -1.43 -3.49 -23.53
C ALA A 159 -1.93 -4.65 -24.42
N ASP A 160 -2.30 -5.78 -23.82
CA ASP A 160 -2.78 -6.96 -24.54
C ASP A 160 -4.27 -6.78 -24.91
N THR A 161 -4.53 -6.47 -26.18
CA THR A 161 -5.88 -6.29 -26.72
C THR A 161 -6.58 -7.59 -27.10
N GLU A 162 -5.87 -8.72 -27.14
CA GLU A 162 -6.48 -10.03 -27.35
C GLU A 162 -7.05 -10.56 -26.04
N LYS A 163 -6.26 -10.49 -24.96
CA LYS A 163 -6.71 -10.87 -23.61
C LYS A 163 -7.72 -9.91 -23.02
N TYR A 164 -7.48 -8.60 -23.18
CA TYR A 164 -8.36 -7.53 -22.69
C TYR A 164 -8.81 -6.63 -23.87
N PRO A 165 -9.89 -6.99 -24.59
CA PRO A 165 -10.37 -6.25 -25.76
C PRO A 165 -10.70 -4.79 -25.46
N GLU A 166 -10.27 -3.87 -26.32
CA GLU A 166 -10.49 -2.42 -26.10
C GLU A 166 -11.97 -2.03 -26.04
N SER A 167 -12.85 -2.80 -26.69
CA SER A 167 -14.30 -2.60 -26.66
C SER A 167 -14.91 -2.76 -25.26
N GLU A 168 -14.24 -3.48 -24.37
CA GLU A 168 -14.70 -3.75 -23.00
C GLU A 168 -13.81 -3.08 -21.94
N TYR A 169 -12.50 -3.07 -22.17
CA TYR A 169 -11.51 -2.60 -21.18
C TYR A 169 -10.97 -1.19 -21.47
N GLY A 170 -11.42 -0.55 -22.55
CA GLY A 170 -10.94 0.76 -22.99
C GLY A 170 -9.63 0.69 -23.78
N PRO A 171 -9.15 1.84 -24.31
CA PRO A 171 -7.96 1.90 -25.16
C PRO A 171 -6.71 1.40 -24.44
N ALA A 172 -5.89 0.62 -25.14
CA ALA A 172 -4.69 0.03 -24.58
C ALA A 172 -3.70 1.09 -24.05
N PHE A 173 -3.02 0.73 -22.96
CA PHE A 173 -1.98 1.52 -22.35
C PHE A 173 -1.04 0.61 -21.56
N GLN A 174 0.27 0.81 -21.72
CA GLN A 174 1.30 0.06 -21.00
C GLN A 174 1.92 0.93 -19.91
N PRO A 175 1.76 0.59 -18.62
CA PRO A 175 2.57 1.18 -17.55
C PRO A 175 4.05 0.85 -17.75
N GLN A 176 4.94 1.76 -17.39
CA GLN A 176 6.38 1.64 -17.62
C GLN A 176 7.10 0.94 -16.48
N LYS A 177 6.68 1.15 -15.23
CA LYS A 177 7.35 0.58 -14.04
C LYS A 177 6.35 0.09 -12.99
N LEU A 178 6.68 -1.00 -12.30
CA LEU A 178 5.95 -1.52 -11.16
C LEU A 178 6.90 -1.78 -10.00
N TYR A 179 6.50 -1.33 -8.81
CA TYR A 179 7.27 -1.47 -7.58
C TYR A 179 6.48 -2.16 -6.49
N TYR A 180 7.17 -2.89 -5.63
CA TYR A 180 6.64 -3.38 -4.36
C TYR A 180 6.95 -2.38 -3.24
N ASN A 181 5.95 -2.10 -2.40
CA ASN A 181 6.12 -1.32 -1.19
C ASN A 181 6.98 -2.07 -0.16
N GLN A 182 8.05 -1.45 0.34
CA GLN A 182 9.00 -2.06 1.29
C GLN A 182 9.18 -1.22 2.58
N GLY A 183 8.17 -0.45 3.00
CA GLY A 183 8.25 0.42 4.18
C GLY A 183 8.41 -0.27 5.55
N PHE A 184 8.18 -1.59 5.64
CA PHE A 184 8.39 -2.42 6.84
C PHE A 184 9.60 -3.36 6.68
N ASN A 185 10.71 -2.82 6.19
CA ASN A 185 11.94 -3.58 6.00
C ASN A 185 12.78 -3.67 7.29
N ARG A 186 13.67 -4.66 7.32
CA ARG A 186 14.57 -4.90 8.45
C ARG A 186 15.56 -3.76 8.70
N PRO A 187 16.29 -3.26 7.69
CA PRO A 187 17.23 -2.15 7.87
C PRO A 187 16.62 -0.92 8.55
N ARG A 188 15.42 -0.51 8.11
CA ARG A 188 14.66 0.59 8.72
C ARG A 188 14.35 0.31 10.18
N THR A 189 13.81 -0.88 10.44
CA THR A 189 13.36 -1.29 11.78
C THR A 189 14.53 -1.32 12.77
N GLU A 190 15.68 -1.86 12.36
CA GLU A 190 16.91 -1.87 13.17
C GLU A 190 17.47 -0.47 13.39
N ALA A 191 17.53 0.36 12.34
CA ALA A 191 18.02 1.73 12.44
C ALA A 191 17.20 2.56 13.44
N LEU A 192 15.87 2.49 13.36
CA LEU A 192 14.98 3.17 14.30
C LEU A 192 15.05 2.57 15.70
N HIS A 193 15.15 1.23 15.83
CA HIS A 193 15.34 0.54 17.10
C HIS A 193 16.58 1.05 17.85
N HIS A 194 17.74 1.03 17.18
CA HIS A 194 19.00 1.47 17.78
C HIS A 194 18.98 2.97 18.08
N ALA A 195 18.43 3.79 17.18
CA ALA A 195 18.33 5.23 17.42
C ALA A 195 17.49 5.60 18.66
N MET A 196 16.44 4.81 18.96
CA MET A 196 15.64 4.95 20.18
C MET A 196 16.47 4.57 21.41
N LEU A 197 17.12 3.39 21.39
CA LEU A 197 17.93 2.90 22.51
C LEU A 197 19.11 3.83 22.84
N ASP A 198 19.81 4.34 21.82
CA ASP A 198 20.93 5.27 21.99
C ASP A 198 20.53 6.58 22.68
N ARG A 199 19.23 6.91 22.67
CA ARG A 199 18.64 8.08 23.34
C ARG A 199 18.01 7.75 24.69
N GLY A 200 18.16 6.52 25.17
CA GLY A 200 17.53 6.04 26.40
C GLY A 200 16.02 5.90 26.32
N LEU A 201 15.45 5.79 25.11
CA LEU A 201 14.03 5.58 24.89
C LEU A 201 13.69 4.10 24.75
N GLU A 202 12.48 3.72 25.11
CA GLU A 202 11.95 2.37 24.84
C GLU A 202 11.62 2.23 23.35
N SER A 203 12.15 1.20 22.70
CA SER A 203 11.86 0.92 21.29
C SER A 203 10.65 -0.01 21.13
N PRO A 204 9.69 0.29 20.23
CA PRO A 204 8.57 -0.60 19.93
C PRO A 204 8.96 -1.88 19.18
N TYR A 205 10.16 -1.93 18.58
CA TYR A 205 10.57 -3.01 17.67
C TYR A 205 11.28 -4.21 18.31
N GLY A 206 11.58 -4.19 19.61
CA GLY A 206 12.43 -5.21 20.24
C GLY A 206 11.93 -6.65 20.06
N GLU A 207 10.65 -6.89 20.38
CA GLU A 207 10.02 -8.22 20.21
C GLU A 207 9.82 -8.58 18.74
N TRP A 208 9.65 -7.59 17.86
CA TRP A 208 9.51 -7.84 16.43
C TRP A 208 10.82 -8.32 15.82
N LEU A 209 11.93 -7.67 16.14
CA LEU A 209 13.26 -8.06 15.68
C LEU A 209 13.63 -9.48 16.16
N LYS A 210 13.34 -9.81 17.42
CA LYS A 210 13.54 -11.18 17.94
C LYS A 210 12.79 -12.23 17.13
N ARG A 211 11.52 -11.99 16.81
CA ARG A 211 10.73 -12.91 15.97
C ARG A 211 11.35 -13.07 14.58
N TRP A 212 11.87 -12.01 13.96
CA TRP A 212 12.53 -12.14 12.66
C TRP A 212 13.78 -13.01 12.69
N ASP A 213 14.56 -12.97 13.77
CA ASP A 213 15.71 -13.86 13.95
C ASP A 213 15.29 -15.34 14.06
N GLU A 214 14.10 -15.62 14.59
CA GLU A 214 13.53 -16.97 14.69
C GLU A 214 13.01 -17.50 13.35
N PHE A 215 12.33 -16.66 12.56
CA PHE A 215 11.67 -17.07 11.31
C PHE A 215 12.57 -17.04 10.06
N GLN A 216 13.80 -16.52 10.15
CA GLN A 216 14.79 -16.47 9.06
C GLN A 216 14.21 -16.05 7.69
N ARG A 217 13.38 -15.00 7.68
CA ARG A 217 12.81 -14.47 6.42
C ARG A 217 13.94 -13.91 5.55
N ALA A 218 13.93 -14.27 4.27
CA ALA A 218 14.90 -13.75 3.32
C ALA A 218 14.80 -12.22 3.25
N GLU A 219 15.94 -11.54 3.38
CA GLU A 219 16.01 -10.10 3.18
C GLU A 219 15.78 -9.77 1.70
N ARG A 220 14.93 -8.76 1.46
CA ARG A 220 14.64 -8.29 0.11
C ARG A 220 15.62 -7.21 -0.30
N THR A 221 15.89 -7.13 -1.59
CA THR A 221 16.76 -6.08 -2.13
C THR A 221 15.95 -4.81 -2.30
N LEU A 222 16.25 -3.80 -1.48
CA LEU A 222 15.69 -2.47 -1.64
C LEU A 222 16.40 -1.79 -2.81
N THR A 223 15.65 -1.40 -3.83
CA THR A 223 16.21 -0.84 -5.07
C THR A 223 16.00 0.66 -5.17
N THR A 224 15.04 1.20 -4.43
CA THR A 224 14.59 2.58 -4.57
C THR A 224 14.26 3.18 -3.21
N HIS A 225 14.76 4.38 -2.95
CA HIS A 225 14.66 5.09 -1.68
C HIS A 225 14.16 6.51 -1.92
N VAL A 226 12.84 6.73 -1.83
CA VAL A 226 12.26 8.04 -2.15
C VAL A 226 12.40 8.98 -0.95
N PRO A 227 13.17 10.09 -1.04
CA PRO A 227 13.29 11.04 0.06
C PRO A 227 11.97 11.80 0.24
N CYS A 228 11.28 11.57 1.35
CA CYS A 228 9.93 12.10 1.59
C CYS A 228 9.66 12.48 3.05
N ALA A 229 10.72 12.62 3.87
CA ALA A 229 10.62 12.98 5.28
C ALA A 229 9.78 14.23 5.57
N GLU A 230 9.76 15.22 4.66
CA GLU A 230 8.97 16.44 4.80
C GLU A 230 7.44 16.19 4.82
N PHE A 231 7.01 15.02 4.34
CA PHE A 231 5.60 14.63 4.22
C PHE A 231 5.15 13.63 5.30
N TYR A 232 6.02 13.28 6.27
CA TYR A 232 5.68 12.30 7.30
C TYR A 232 4.52 12.74 8.20
N GLU A 233 4.37 14.03 8.49
CA GLU A 233 3.20 14.52 9.22
C GLU A 233 1.90 14.40 8.42
N ILE A 234 1.96 14.49 7.09
CA ILE A 234 0.80 14.28 6.22
C ILE A 234 0.43 12.80 6.21
N ARG A 235 1.44 11.92 6.07
CA ARG A 235 1.28 10.46 6.20
C ARG A 235 0.60 10.09 7.53
N ASP A 236 1.12 10.60 8.65
CA ASP A 236 0.59 10.26 9.97
C ASP A 236 -0.86 10.76 10.15
N LYS A 237 -1.20 11.95 9.63
CA LYS A 237 -2.58 12.46 9.63
C LYS A 237 -3.52 11.58 8.81
N ALA A 238 -3.10 11.16 7.62
CA ALA A 238 -3.90 10.27 6.78
C ALA A 238 -4.12 8.92 7.45
N LEU A 239 -3.08 8.36 8.09
CA LEU A 239 -3.19 7.13 8.87
C LEU A 239 -4.15 7.28 10.05
N ILE A 240 -4.06 8.38 10.80
CA ILE A 240 -4.97 8.67 11.93
C ILE A 240 -6.44 8.82 11.48
N ALA A 241 -6.70 9.24 10.25
CA ALA A 241 -8.06 9.34 9.71
C ALA A 241 -8.78 7.98 9.65
N HIS A 242 -8.03 6.87 9.59
CA HIS A 242 -8.55 5.50 9.72
C HIS A 242 -8.78 5.13 11.17
N ALA A 243 -9.65 5.88 11.85
CA ALA A 243 -9.86 5.81 13.29
C ALA A 243 -10.25 4.42 13.80
N THR A 244 -10.98 3.61 13.03
CA THR A 244 -11.32 2.22 13.39
C THR A 244 -10.11 1.29 13.38
N GLN A 245 -9.11 1.56 12.54
CA GLN A 245 -7.91 0.73 12.35
C GLN A 245 -6.71 1.24 13.15
N ILE A 246 -6.67 2.54 13.45
CA ILE A 246 -5.50 3.22 14.00
C ILE A 246 -5.86 3.86 15.34
N ASP A 247 -5.20 3.41 16.40
CA ASP A 247 -5.17 4.14 17.68
C ASP A 247 -4.06 5.21 17.64
N PRO A 248 -4.40 6.50 17.80
CA PRO A 248 -3.39 7.57 17.88
C PRO A 248 -2.39 7.40 19.03
N ASP A 249 -2.73 6.64 20.07
CA ASP A 249 -1.83 6.31 21.18
C ASP A 249 -1.09 4.97 20.97
N GLY A 250 -1.28 4.33 19.81
CA GLY A 250 -0.79 3.01 19.46
C GLY A 250 0.68 2.97 19.03
N GLY A 251 1.13 1.76 18.66
CA GLY A 251 2.52 1.48 18.31
C GLY A 251 3.07 2.27 17.11
N TRP A 252 2.21 2.68 16.19
CA TRP A 252 2.55 3.45 14.98
C TRP A 252 3.30 4.75 15.28
N PHE A 253 2.94 5.42 16.39
CA PHE A 253 3.43 6.76 16.71
C PHE A 253 4.43 6.78 17.87
N LYS A 254 4.91 5.60 18.30
CA LYS A 254 5.88 5.48 19.40
C LYS A 254 7.27 6.01 19.07
N VAL A 255 7.67 6.01 17.80
CA VAL A 255 8.95 6.59 17.38
C VAL A 255 8.75 8.08 17.13
N PRO A 256 9.40 8.99 17.88
CA PRO A 256 9.27 10.44 17.67
C PRO A 256 9.56 10.84 16.23
N MET A 257 8.74 11.74 15.68
CA MET A 257 8.84 12.22 14.30
C MET A 257 10.25 12.70 13.92
N GLU A 258 10.88 13.49 14.79
CA GLU A 258 12.26 13.99 14.60
C GLU A 258 13.30 12.87 14.48
N ILE A 259 13.09 11.74 15.17
CA ILE A 259 13.95 10.56 15.06
C ILE A 259 13.71 9.89 13.71
N GLN A 260 12.45 9.68 13.32
CA GLN A 260 12.12 9.08 12.02
C GLN A 260 12.76 9.87 10.88
N LYS A 261 12.51 11.18 10.81
CA LYS A 261 13.04 12.07 9.76
C LYS A 261 14.56 12.09 9.71
N LYS A 262 15.23 12.02 10.86
CA LYS A 262 16.70 12.07 10.92
C LYS A 262 17.36 10.74 10.55
N VAL A 263 16.78 9.63 11.00
CA VAL A 263 17.40 8.30 10.91
C VAL A 263 17.04 7.60 9.61
N TRP A 264 15.81 7.81 9.13
CA TRP A 264 15.27 7.10 7.98
C TRP A 264 14.35 8.03 7.18
N PRO A 265 14.92 8.97 6.38
CA PRO A 265 14.16 10.03 5.71
C PRO A 265 13.44 9.60 4.42
N THR A 266 13.33 8.30 4.18
CA THR A 266 12.88 7.71 2.91
C THR A 266 11.71 6.75 3.10
N GLU A 267 10.96 6.52 2.03
CA GLU A 267 10.13 5.32 1.88
C GLU A 267 10.77 4.43 0.80
N GLU A 268 10.80 3.13 1.06
CA GLU A 268 11.54 2.18 0.24
C GLU A 268 10.64 1.33 -0.63
N TYR A 269 11.19 0.99 -1.79
CA TYR A 269 10.54 0.18 -2.78
C TYR A 269 11.53 -0.84 -3.38
N GLU A 270 10.96 -1.90 -3.93
CA GLU A 270 11.64 -2.85 -4.78
C GLU A 270 11.07 -2.76 -6.19
N LEU A 271 11.92 -2.51 -7.18
CA LEU A 271 11.56 -2.46 -8.59
C LEU A 271 11.33 -3.87 -9.09
N ALA A 272 10.06 -4.24 -9.27
CA ALA A 272 9.67 -5.57 -9.73
C ALA A 272 9.71 -5.69 -11.25
N LYS A 273 9.27 -4.64 -11.97
CA LYS A 273 9.26 -4.58 -13.42
C LYS A 273 9.62 -3.20 -13.92
N SER A 274 10.43 -3.15 -14.98
CA SER A 274 10.73 -1.93 -15.72
C SER A 274 10.74 -2.21 -17.21
N LEU A 275 10.07 -1.35 -17.98
CA LEU A 275 10.09 -1.32 -19.44
C LEU A 275 10.87 -0.12 -19.98
N VAL A 276 11.62 0.55 -19.10
CA VAL A 276 12.53 1.66 -19.41
C VAL A 276 13.91 1.34 -18.86
N ASP A 277 14.94 1.98 -19.42
CA ASP A 277 16.29 1.83 -18.88
C ASP A 277 16.35 2.32 -17.43
N THR A 278 16.99 1.55 -16.56
CA THR A 278 17.02 1.80 -15.11
C THR A 278 18.42 1.58 -14.56
N SER A 279 18.86 2.49 -13.69
CA SER A 279 20.10 2.38 -12.92
C SER A 279 19.78 2.38 -11.43
N LEU A 280 20.28 1.40 -10.70
CA LEU A 280 19.99 1.21 -9.27
C LEU A 280 21.18 1.67 -8.39
N PRO A 281 20.92 2.18 -7.16
CA PRO A 281 19.60 2.44 -6.59
C PRO A 281 18.96 3.72 -7.16
N GLU A 282 17.63 3.80 -7.07
CA GLU A 282 16.86 4.97 -7.49
C GLU A 282 16.44 5.82 -6.27
N ASP A 283 16.24 7.12 -6.46
CA ASP A 283 15.67 8.05 -5.47
C ASP A 283 14.31 8.62 -5.89
N ASP A 284 13.79 8.12 -7.02
CA ASP A 284 12.57 8.57 -7.68
C ASP A 284 11.92 7.41 -8.43
N LEU A 285 10.63 7.19 -8.21
CA LEU A 285 9.88 6.13 -8.90
C LEU A 285 9.74 6.40 -10.39
N PHE A 286 9.81 7.67 -10.80
CA PHE A 286 9.77 8.12 -12.19
C PHE A 286 11.17 8.22 -12.84
N ALA A 287 12.23 7.76 -12.17
CA ALA A 287 13.56 7.70 -12.78
C ALA A 287 13.53 6.88 -14.09
N GLY A 288 14.07 7.50 -15.16
CA GLY A 288 14.02 6.98 -16.53
C GLY A 288 12.76 7.34 -17.32
N ILE A 289 11.75 7.95 -16.69
CA ILE A 289 10.49 8.42 -17.32
C ILE A 289 10.47 9.95 -17.46
N ARG A 290 10.97 10.66 -16.44
CA ARG A 290 11.02 12.14 -16.40
C ARG A 290 12.44 12.70 -16.49
#